data_AF-A0A9J6CZZ3-F1
#
_entry.id   AF-A0A9J6CZZ3-F1
#
_cell.length_a   1.000
_cell.length_b   1.000
_cell.length_c   1.000
_cell.angle_alpha   90.00
_cell.angle_beta   90.00
_cell.angle_gamma   90.00
#
_symmetry.space_group_name_H-M   'P 1'
#
loop_
_entity.id
_entity.type
_entity.pdbx_description
1 polymer ?
#
loop_
_entity_poly.entity_id
_entity_poly.type
_entity_poly.pdbx_seq_one_letter_code
_entity_poly.pdbx_strand_id
1 'polypeptide(L)'
;MLLQHLLTHHRCFCVVEINADMMEDHHELIREALRKSLSLRKLKLSLRHSAIRQSQSFAEALPHLTQLRDLELGHVPFDRASVEAFSDFLTSTRSLTTLIITDQEMESEHAVIVIHGLKRNTTITTLSVNASLLSLDSSQCGMMFSGYIRWNKTLRTLTVTSSFLTGFADLRPTMGALSHNTTLFELNLIGLLLNVQSNRVITDMLVVNKTLRRFRMVDCSGIRCPSLLYSNVEAELHSIRSESLWLVALKNNKTLRELHLKLSGIIKPADYSHLFKALAQNSSLKKVILQATSDDDMTKICRALQDTGVPERFSIVKPRHLDTGSELLECTELTCISVACCVPFETQSLHSTVEVDLTFFRNTARDITDPLKRPHRTLLKALSNNKLIRRLSIDGICFDDTEINMMVGILHSSRSLCHLSSFPCSHGSSNQLIRKLSADVASNYTLLSIKAYRCVEYCIEFFAVEDVVRRNLSLVTRGANFVLGKRHKYCAAAAELVQFSSGLVEKVQELALVDENEAVSLIARSLKSFSDLDEFMCLAGVVKCSVVCDKRADGKKQLVDLNHDCWMHIRKYLKVGDILDSI
;
A
#
# COMPACT_ATOMS: atom_id res chain seq x y z
N MET A 1 4.98 30.40 12.62
CA MET A 1 3.71 31.03 13.06
C MET A 1 2.46 30.41 12.42
N LEU A 2 2.35 30.29 11.08
CA LEU A 2 1.16 29.70 10.44
C LEU A 2 0.89 28.27 10.90
N LEU A 3 1.90 27.38 10.88
CA LEU A 3 1.76 25.99 11.33
C LEU A 3 1.28 25.89 12.79
N GLN A 4 1.81 26.75 13.66
CA GLN A 4 1.42 26.81 15.06
C GLN A 4 -0.06 27.16 15.21
N HIS A 5 -0.53 28.20 14.49
CA HIS A 5 -1.93 28.61 14.52
C HIS A 5 -2.86 27.51 13.98
N LEU A 6 -2.48 26.86 12.87
CA LEU A 6 -3.25 25.77 12.27
C LEU A 6 -3.36 24.58 13.21
N LEU A 7 -2.25 24.11 13.81
CA LEU A 7 -2.26 22.99 14.75
C LEU A 7 -3.05 23.28 16.03
N THR A 8 -3.04 24.54 16.47
CA THR A 8 -3.67 24.95 17.74
C THR A 8 -5.18 25.16 17.60
N HIS A 9 -5.63 25.76 16.49
CA HIS A 9 -7.02 26.23 16.37
C HIS A 9 -7.84 25.47 15.32
N HIS A 10 -7.20 24.84 14.33
CA HIS A 10 -7.91 24.33 13.17
C HIS A 10 -8.19 22.81 13.26
N ARG A 11 -9.46 22.43 13.35
CA ARG A 11 -9.89 21.02 13.51
C ARG A 11 -9.72 20.15 12.27
N CYS A 12 -9.52 20.74 11.09
CA CYS A 12 -9.33 19.97 9.86
C CYS A 12 -7.87 19.54 9.67
N PHE A 13 -6.93 20.11 10.42
CA PHE A 13 -5.52 19.76 10.30
C PHE A 13 -5.24 18.49 11.08
N CYS A 14 -5.19 17.36 10.37
CA CYS A 14 -5.08 16.02 10.95
C CYS A 14 -3.75 15.33 10.62
N VAL A 15 -2.93 15.90 9.74
CA VAL A 15 -1.68 15.32 9.27
C VAL A 15 -0.62 16.42 9.28
N VAL A 16 0.54 16.13 9.87
CA VAL A 16 1.68 17.03 9.83
C VAL A 16 2.97 16.26 9.58
N GLU A 17 3.81 16.82 8.73
CA GLU A 17 5.20 16.39 8.55
C GLU A 17 6.11 17.53 9.02
N ILE A 18 7.04 17.20 9.90
CA ILE A 18 7.96 18.13 10.53
C ILE A 18 9.36 17.60 10.28
N ASN A 19 10.20 18.40 9.62
CA ASN A 19 11.59 18.06 9.37
C ASN A 19 12.52 18.85 10.32
N ALA A 20 13.82 18.55 10.23
CA ALA A 20 14.81 19.15 11.11
C ALA A 20 14.89 20.67 10.97
N ASP A 21 14.80 21.18 9.74
CA ASP A 21 14.90 22.60 9.42
C ASP A 21 13.75 23.40 10.06
N MET A 22 12.55 22.80 10.11
CA MET A 22 11.40 23.40 10.80
C MET A 22 11.61 23.48 12.32
N MET A 23 12.32 22.50 12.91
CA MET A 23 12.52 22.38 14.36
C MET A 23 13.73 23.16 14.88
N GLU A 24 14.71 23.48 14.03
CA GLU A 24 16.01 24.07 14.40
C GLU A 24 15.83 25.27 15.35
N ASP A 25 15.06 26.29 14.92
CA ASP A 25 14.81 27.51 15.70
C ASP A 25 13.41 27.58 16.36
N HIS A 26 12.51 26.64 16.06
CA HIS A 26 11.10 26.74 16.44
C HIS A 26 10.56 25.56 17.29
N HIS A 27 11.43 24.69 17.80
CA HIS A 27 11.03 23.50 18.56
C HIS A 27 10.07 23.79 19.73
N GLU A 28 10.29 24.87 20.50
CA GLU A 28 9.41 25.25 21.61
C GLU A 28 8.00 25.64 21.13
N LEU A 29 7.91 26.40 20.02
CA LEU A 29 6.63 26.81 19.41
C LEU A 29 5.90 25.60 18.82
N ILE A 30 6.64 24.69 18.19
CA ILE A 30 6.11 23.45 17.62
C ILE A 30 5.63 22.52 18.75
N ARG A 31 6.40 22.35 19.82
CA ARG A 31 5.98 21.61 21.02
C ARG A 31 4.64 22.15 21.53
N GLU A 32 4.53 23.45 21.71
CA GLU A 32 3.30 24.07 22.23
C GLU A 32 2.10 23.87 21.28
N ALA A 33 2.32 23.97 19.98
CA ALA A 33 1.29 23.68 18.98
C ALA A 33 0.87 22.21 18.97
N LEU A 34 1.81 21.27 19.10
CA LEU A 34 1.52 19.85 19.20
C LEU A 34 0.71 19.54 20.46
N ARG A 35 1.09 20.14 21.61
CA ARG A 35 0.37 19.96 22.89
C ARG A 35 -1.08 20.41 22.83
N LYS A 36 -1.36 21.48 22.07
CA LYS A 36 -2.71 22.04 21.91
C LYS A 36 -3.50 21.39 20.79
N SER A 37 -2.89 20.51 19.99
CA SER A 37 -3.58 19.94 18.85
C SER A 37 -4.64 18.91 19.27
N LEU A 38 -5.89 19.19 18.95
CA LEU A 38 -7.03 18.32 19.27
C LEU A 38 -7.40 17.36 18.13
N SER A 39 -6.92 17.60 16.91
CA SER A 39 -7.32 16.88 15.70
C SER A 39 -6.20 16.08 15.04
N LEU A 40 -4.95 16.17 15.52
CA LEU A 40 -3.81 15.52 14.88
C LEU A 40 -3.95 13.99 14.94
N ARG A 41 -3.97 13.35 13.76
CA ARG A 41 -4.07 11.90 13.58
C ARG A 41 -2.79 11.28 13.03
N LYS A 42 -2.02 12.02 12.24
CA LYS A 42 -0.74 11.55 11.68
C LYS A 42 0.36 12.58 11.91
N LEU A 43 1.48 12.13 12.45
CA LEU A 43 2.68 12.93 12.66
C LEU A 43 3.87 12.18 12.06
N LYS A 44 4.57 12.84 11.14
CA LYS A 44 5.89 12.41 10.69
C LYS A 44 6.92 13.42 11.19
N LEU A 45 7.91 12.94 11.93
CA LEU A 45 9.00 13.74 12.46
C LEU A 45 10.32 13.18 11.95
N SER A 46 11.08 14.00 11.23
CA SER A 46 12.44 13.69 10.80
C SER A 46 13.40 14.74 11.34
N LEU A 47 14.39 14.36 12.14
CA LEU A 47 15.36 15.30 12.72
C LEU A 47 16.77 15.07 12.17
N ARG A 48 17.75 15.84 12.68
CA ARG A 48 19.18 15.57 12.47
C ARG A 48 19.71 14.80 13.69
N HIS A 49 20.76 14.00 13.50
CA HIS A 49 21.37 13.19 14.57
C HIS A 49 21.79 13.98 15.82
N SER A 50 22.08 15.28 15.70
CA SER A 50 22.49 16.15 16.82
C SER A 50 21.33 16.93 17.48
N ALA A 51 20.10 16.75 17.03
CA ALA A 51 18.94 17.55 17.42
C ALA A 51 18.29 17.11 18.76
N ILE A 52 19.10 16.96 19.83
CA ILE A 52 18.65 16.44 21.13
C ILE A 52 17.58 17.35 21.75
N ARG A 53 17.74 18.68 21.70
CA ARG A 53 16.76 19.63 22.25
C ARG A 53 15.41 19.54 21.54
N GLN A 54 15.44 19.39 20.22
CA GLN A 54 14.25 19.23 19.39
C GLN A 54 13.52 17.92 19.73
N SER A 55 14.27 16.85 19.98
CA SER A 55 13.75 15.56 20.43
C SER A 55 13.11 15.63 21.83
N GLN A 56 13.76 16.32 22.78
CA GLN A 56 13.19 16.57 24.12
C GLN A 56 11.87 17.36 24.03
N SER A 57 11.85 18.44 23.24
CA SER A 57 10.63 19.20 22.97
C SER A 57 9.52 18.33 22.37
N PHE A 58 9.86 17.43 21.45
CA PHE A 58 8.89 16.47 20.91
C PHE A 58 8.39 15.48 21.97
N ALA A 59 9.30 14.93 22.78
CA ALA A 59 8.96 13.98 23.84
C ALA A 59 8.01 14.59 24.88
N GLU A 60 8.20 15.86 25.23
CA GLU A 60 7.30 16.61 26.11
C GLU A 60 5.90 16.85 25.52
N ALA A 61 5.77 16.85 24.19
CA ALA A 61 4.47 16.98 23.52
C ALA A 61 3.68 15.67 23.45
N LEU A 62 4.37 14.52 23.43
CA LEU A 62 3.76 13.20 23.22
C LEU A 62 2.54 12.90 24.10
N PRO A 63 2.54 13.15 25.42
CA PRO A 63 1.41 12.81 26.29
C PRO A 63 0.09 13.49 25.90
N HIS A 64 0.17 14.60 25.15
CA HIS A 64 -0.98 15.38 24.74
C HIS A 64 -1.58 14.94 23.39
N LEU A 65 -0.87 14.10 22.63
CA LEU A 65 -1.26 13.63 21.30
C LEU A 65 -2.29 12.48 21.36
N THR A 66 -3.38 12.70 22.09
CA THR A 66 -4.41 11.68 22.43
C THR A 66 -5.24 11.14 21.26
N GLN A 67 -5.21 11.81 20.10
CA GLN A 67 -5.93 11.40 18.88
C GLN A 67 -5.00 10.84 17.81
N LEU A 68 -3.69 10.76 18.09
CA LEU A 68 -2.68 10.33 17.15
C LEU A 68 -2.83 8.84 16.83
N ARG A 69 -3.00 8.53 15.55
CA ARG A 69 -3.15 7.17 15.01
C ARG A 69 -1.89 6.68 14.33
N ASP A 70 -1.16 7.58 13.67
CA ASP A 70 0.03 7.26 12.91
C ASP A 70 1.22 8.14 13.36
N LEU A 71 2.30 7.50 13.81
CA LEU A 71 3.54 8.17 14.19
C LEU A 71 4.71 7.60 13.38
N GLU A 72 5.44 8.47 12.70
CA GLU A 72 6.65 8.13 11.94
C GLU A 72 7.83 8.97 12.43
N LEU A 73 8.91 8.30 12.83
CA LEU A 73 10.12 8.90 13.41
C LEU A 73 11.35 8.53 12.58
N GLY A 74 12.04 9.52 12.02
CA GLY A 74 13.31 9.39 11.30
C GLY A 74 14.43 10.22 11.95
N HIS A 75 15.61 9.64 12.19
CA HIS A 75 16.77 10.35 12.76
C HIS A 75 16.47 11.23 14.00
N VAL A 76 15.71 10.72 14.96
CA VAL A 76 15.27 11.42 16.19
C VAL A 76 16.16 10.95 17.34
N PRO A 77 17.21 11.71 17.70
CA PRO A 77 18.12 11.29 18.76
C PRO A 77 17.37 11.28 20.10
N PHE A 78 17.34 10.13 20.77
CA PHE A 78 16.79 10.03 22.11
C PHE A 78 17.91 10.10 23.14
N ASP A 79 17.80 11.06 24.05
CA ASP A 79 18.42 10.91 25.36
C ASP A 79 17.53 10.04 26.27
N ARG A 80 18.04 9.71 27.45
CA ARG A 80 17.35 8.84 28.40
C ARG A 80 15.96 9.36 28.78
N ALA A 81 15.84 10.66 29.07
CA ALA A 81 14.55 11.25 29.47
C ALA A 81 13.53 11.20 28.32
N SER A 82 13.96 11.50 27.10
CA SER A 82 13.08 11.48 25.93
C SER A 82 12.61 10.07 25.57
N VAL A 83 13.46 9.04 25.70
CA VAL A 83 13.04 7.65 25.44
C VAL A 83 12.12 7.11 26.54
N GLU A 84 12.33 7.49 27.80
CA GLU A 84 11.43 7.14 28.91
C GLU A 84 10.04 7.75 28.68
N ALA A 85 9.97 9.05 28.35
CA ALA A 85 8.72 9.72 27.96
C ALA A 85 8.05 9.06 26.74
N PHE A 86 8.82 8.65 25.74
CA PHE A 86 8.29 7.92 24.59
C PHE A 86 7.71 6.56 24.98
N SER A 87 8.37 5.81 25.87
CA SER A 87 7.87 4.53 26.39
C SER A 87 6.59 4.68 27.22
N ASP A 88 6.51 5.73 28.03
CA ASP A 88 5.31 6.07 28.80
C ASP A 88 4.13 6.45 27.88
N PHE A 89 4.41 7.19 26.81
CA PHE A 89 3.42 7.47 25.77
C PHE A 89 2.93 6.18 25.10
N LEU A 90 3.83 5.27 24.70
CA LEU A 90 3.45 3.98 24.10
C LEU A 90 2.61 3.13 25.06
N THR A 91 2.90 3.18 26.36
CA THR A 91 2.16 2.46 27.39
C THR A 91 0.76 3.02 27.61
N SER A 92 0.60 4.35 27.56
CA SER A 92 -0.64 5.05 27.93
C SER A 92 -1.55 5.33 26.74
N THR A 93 -1.00 5.47 25.52
CA THR A 93 -1.77 5.83 24.33
C THR A 93 -2.84 4.78 24.00
N ARG A 94 -4.02 5.28 23.63
CA ARG A 94 -5.19 4.46 23.27
C ARG A 94 -5.60 4.63 21.81
N SER A 95 -4.93 5.51 21.07
CA SER A 95 -5.28 5.86 19.70
C SER A 95 -4.27 5.38 18.66
N LEU A 96 -3.01 5.14 19.06
CA LEU A 96 -1.92 4.86 18.12
C LEU A 96 -2.05 3.46 17.52
N THR A 97 -2.23 3.38 16.21
CA THR A 97 -2.37 2.14 15.44
C THR A 97 -1.15 1.82 14.58
N THR A 98 -0.42 2.86 14.14
CA THR A 98 0.76 2.74 13.30
C THR A 98 1.94 3.43 13.97
N LEU A 99 3.04 2.70 14.11
CA LEU A 99 4.32 3.23 14.57
C LEU A 99 5.43 2.84 13.60
N ILE A 100 6.11 3.84 13.04
CA ILE A 100 7.25 3.66 12.14
C ILE A 100 8.46 4.32 12.77
N ILE A 101 9.49 3.53 13.04
CA ILE A 101 10.78 3.97 13.59
C ILE A 101 11.85 3.55 12.58
N THR A 102 12.22 4.47 11.69
CA THR A 102 13.23 4.25 10.64
C THR A 102 14.49 5.05 10.94
N ASP A 103 15.65 4.54 10.54
CA ASP A 103 16.92 5.26 10.58
C ASP A 103 17.27 5.85 11.97
N GLN A 104 16.91 5.11 13.02
CA GLN A 104 17.33 5.41 14.39
C GLN A 104 18.50 4.51 14.76
N GLU A 105 19.66 5.11 15.01
CA GLU A 105 20.69 4.47 15.83
C GLU A 105 20.22 4.53 17.28
N MET A 106 19.59 3.45 17.73
CA MET A 106 19.20 3.29 19.12
C MET A 106 20.26 2.48 19.85
N GLU A 107 20.80 3.03 20.93
CA GLU A 107 21.57 2.27 21.89
C GLU A 107 20.71 1.14 22.48
N SER A 108 21.35 0.03 22.86
CA SER A 108 20.65 -1.19 23.33
C SER A 108 19.79 -0.95 24.57
N GLU A 109 20.19 -0.03 25.47
CA GLU A 109 19.42 0.35 26.65
C GLU A 109 18.14 1.10 26.28
N HIS A 110 18.24 2.08 25.37
CA HIS A 110 17.08 2.83 24.85
C HIS A 110 16.10 1.91 24.11
N ALA A 111 16.62 0.96 23.34
CA ALA A 111 15.81 -0.06 22.66
C ALA A 111 14.97 -0.90 23.65
N VAL A 112 15.56 -1.34 24.76
CA VAL A 112 14.86 -2.08 25.82
C VAL A 112 13.72 -1.25 26.42
N ILE A 113 13.96 0.04 26.68
CA ILE A 113 12.93 0.96 27.20
C ILE A 113 11.75 1.07 26.24
N VAL A 114 11.99 1.22 24.93
CA VAL A 114 10.92 1.27 23.92
C VAL A 114 10.14 -0.04 23.85
N ILE A 115 10.83 -1.19 23.91
CA ILE A 115 10.18 -2.51 23.88
C ILE A 115 9.28 -2.71 25.11
N HIS A 116 9.66 -2.18 26.28
CA HIS A 116 8.79 -2.20 27.45
C HIS A 116 7.48 -1.46 27.22
N GLY A 117 7.52 -0.29 26.60
CA GLY A 117 6.32 0.46 26.21
C GLY A 117 5.46 -0.31 25.20
N LEU A 118 6.09 -0.87 24.16
CA LEU A 118 5.42 -1.70 23.16
C LEU A 118 4.71 -2.91 23.76
N LYS A 119 5.31 -3.60 24.74
CA LYS A 119 4.71 -4.76 25.42
C LYS A 119 3.39 -4.43 26.13
N ARG A 120 3.23 -3.19 26.61
CA ARG A 120 2.00 -2.75 27.30
C ARG A 120 0.99 -2.13 26.35
N ASN A 121 1.43 -1.75 25.14
CA ASN A 121 0.54 -1.22 24.14
C ASN A 121 -0.36 -2.32 23.54
N THR A 122 -1.66 -2.00 23.43
CA THR A 122 -2.67 -2.91 22.90
C THR A 122 -3.42 -2.34 21.69
N THR A 123 -2.89 -1.30 21.05
CA THR A 123 -3.57 -0.58 19.97
C THR A 123 -2.79 -0.63 18.66
N ILE A 124 -1.46 -0.77 18.73
CA ILE A 124 -0.60 -0.85 17.54
C ILE A 124 -0.91 -2.13 16.76
N THR A 125 -1.27 -1.94 15.50
CA THR A 125 -1.49 -2.99 14.50
C THR A 125 -0.39 -3.02 13.45
N THR A 126 0.32 -1.91 13.25
CA THR A 126 1.41 -1.77 12.27
C THR A 126 2.66 -1.23 12.95
N LEU A 127 3.75 -1.99 12.90
CA LEU A 127 5.05 -1.61 13.47
C LEU A 127 6.14 -1.72 12.40
N SER A 128 6.92 -0.66 12.22
CA SER A 128 8.15 -0.68 11.45
C SER A 128 9.33 -0.31 12.33
N VAL A 129 10.39 -1.11 12.31
CA VAL A 129 11.57 -0.98 13.18
C VAL A 129 12.85 -1.24 12.43
N ASN A 130 13.96 -0.66 12.90
CA ASN A 130 15.29 -1.01 12.42
C ASN A 130 15.72 -2.40 12.94
N ALA A 131 16.47 -3.13 12.12
CA ALA A 131 17.03 -4.44 12.42
C ALA A 131 18.04 -4.42 13.58
N SER A 132 18.54 -3.25 13.98
CA SER A 132 19.28 -3.07 15.24
C SER A 132 18.49 -3.55 16.47
N LEU A 133 17.15 -3.43 16.45
CA LEU A 133 16.29 -4.00 17.49
C LEU A 133 16.26 -5.54 17.50
N LEU A 134 16.75 -6.17 16.42
CA LEU A 134 16.91 -7.61 16.30
C LEU A 134 18.36 -8.07 16.51
N SER A 135 19.34 -7.16 16.47
CA SER A 135 20.76 -7.50 16.43
C SER A 135 21.41 -7.52 17.82
N LEU A 136 22.65 -8.03 17.81
CA LEU A 136 23.56 -8.33 18.91
C LEU A 136 23.35 -9.70 19.55
N ASP A 137 24.30 -10.60 19.24
CA ASP A 137 24.61 -11.79 20.00
C ASP A 137 24.48 -11.49 21.49
N SER A 138 23.70 -12.31 22.21
CA SER A 138 23.46 -12.21 23.66
C SER A 138 22.72 -10.95 24.19
N SER A 139 22.21 -10.05 23.34
CA SER A 139 21.51 -8.86 23.87
C SER A 139 20.11 -9.17 24.39
N GLN A 140 19.83 -8.70 25.60
CA GLN A 140 18.50 -8.68 26.21
C GLN A 140 17.42 -8.11 25.27
N CYS A 141 17.80 -7.16 24.40
CA CYS A 141 16.92 -6.50 23.44
C CYS A 141 16.24 -7.47 22.47
N GLY A 142 17.01 -8.27 21.72
CA GLY A 142 16.46 -9.20 20.72
C GLY A 142 15.51 -10.26 21.34
N MET A 143 15.87 -10.77 22.53
CA MET A 143 15.00 -11.68 23.29
C MET A 143 13.72 -10.98 23.78
N MET A 144 13.84 -9.74 24.25
CA MET A 144 12.68 -8.96 24.71
C MET A 144 11.73 -8.63 23.57
N PHE A 145 12.26 -8.24 22.40
CA PHE A 145 11.46 -7.99 21.20
C PHE A 145 10.78 -9.27 20.71
N SER A 146 11.50 -10.40 20.71
CA SER A 146 10.93 -11.70 20.37
C SER A 146 9.83 -12.12 21.33
N GLY A 147 9.99 -11.86 22.64
CA GLY A 147 8.94 -12.04 23.63
C GLY A 147 7.72 -11.16 23.38
N TYR A 148 7.94 -9.90 22.97
CA TYR A 148 6.86 -9.02 22.52
C TYR A 148 6.13 -9.62 21.31
N ILE A 149 6.84 -9.98 20.24
CA ILE A 149 6.25 -10.56 19.04
C ILE A 149 5.49 -11.86 19.33
N ARG A 150 6.03 -12.76 20.15
CA ARG A 150 5.39 -14.04 20.47
C ARG A 150 4.02 -13.85 21.14
N TRP A 151 3.92 -12.91 22.08
CA TRP A 151 2.75 -12.76 22.94
C TRP A 151 1.81 -11.63 22.54
N ASN A 152 2.27 -10.71 21.69
CA ASN A 152 1.43 -9.63 21.20
C ASN A 152 0.21 -10.19 20.44
N LYS A 153 -0.97 -9.60 20.71
CA LYS A 153 -2.26 -10.03 20.14
C LYS A 153 -2.88 -9.04 19.16
N THR A 154 -2.23 -7.90 18.93
CA THR A 154 -2.81 -6.75 18.20
C THR A 154 -2.08 -6.51 16.88
N LEU A 155 -0.76 -6.72 16.85
CA LEU A 155 0.11 -6.50 15.72
C LEU A 155 -0.29 -7.41 14.55
N ARG A 156 -0.55 -6.77 13.40
CA ARG A 156 -0.92 -7.37 12.12
C ARG A 156 0.20 -7.26 11.09
N THR A 157 0.94 -6.16 11.11
CA THR A 157 2.01 -5.89 10.15
C THR A 157 3.31 -5.54 10.88
N LEU A 158 4.38 -6.26 10.56
CA LEU A 158 5.73 -6.00 11.05
C LEU A 158 6.66 -5.74 9.87
N THR A 159 7.30 -4.57 9.87
CA THR A 159 8.37 -4.25 8.93
C THR A 159 9.69 -4.12 9.69
N VAL A 160 10.71 -4.81 9.20
CA VAL A 160 12.07 -4.75 9.71
C VAL A 160 12.95 -4.22 8.60
N THR A 161 13.56 -3.06 8.81
CA THR A 161 14.46 -2.42 7.85
C THR A 161 15.91 -2.43 8.35
N SER A 162 16.89 -2.51 7.46
CA SER A 162 18.29 -2.22 7.80
C SER A 162 18.83 -1.20 6.81
N SER A 163 19.28 -0.07 7.34
CA SER A 163 19.91 1.00 6.57
C SER A 163 21.43 1.12 6.83
N PHE A 164 21.95 0.55 7.92
CA PHE A 164 23.32 0.80 8.38
C PHE A 164 24.04 -0.41 9.01
N LEU A 165 23.47 -1.63 8.99
CA LEU A 165 24.15 -2.77 9.62
C LEU A 165 25.42 -3.17 8.86
N THR A 166 26.56 -3.10 9.54
CA THR A 166 27.86 -3.65 9.09
C THR A 166 27.98 -5.16 9.35
N GLY A 167 26.92 -5.83 9.83
CA GLY A 167 26.90 -7.25 10.20
C GLY A 167 25.53 -7.92 10.09
N PHE A 168 25.50 -9.25 10.18
CA PHE A 168 24.27 -10.05 10.07
C PHE A 168 23.39 -9.88 11.33
N ALA A 169 22.10 -9.60 11.16
CA ALA A 169 21.15 -9.60 12.29
C ALA A 169 20.82 -11.04 12.72
N ASP A 170 20.78 -11.31 14.03
CA ASP A 170 20.33 -12.61 14.53
C ASP A 170 18.80 -12.72 14.49
N LEU A 171 18.29 -13.34 13.43
CA LEU A 171 16.85 -13.54 13.25
C LEU A 171 16.30 -14.72 14.07
N ARG A 172 17.13 -15.57 14.70
CA ARG A 172 16.66 -16.81 15.36
C ARG A 172 15.58 -16.54 16.41
N PRO A 173 15.74 -15.60 17.36
CA PRO A 173 14.74 -15.37 18.40
C PRO A 173 13.42 -14.89 17.82
N THR A 174 13.50 -13.94 16.88
CA THR A 174 12.33 -13.29 16.27
C THR A 174 11.55 -14.26 15.39
N MET A 175 12.25 -15.06 14.56
CA MET A 175 11.60 -16.06 13.72
C MET A 175 10.99 -17.19 14.55
N GLY A 176 11.66 -17.64 15.63
CA GLY A 176 11.09 -18.62 16.55
C GLY A 176 9.82 -18.13 17.26
N ALA A 177 9.77 -16.83 17.61
CA ALA A 177 8.57 -16.18 18.12
C ALA A 177 7.45 -16.11 17.07
N LEU A 178 7.78 -15.72 15.84
CA LEU A 178 6.85 -15.62 14.73
C LEU A 178 6.25 -16.96 14.33
N SER A 179 6.99 -18.07 14.43
CA SER A 179 6.46 -19.42 14.18
C SER A 179 5.19 -19.74 14.99
N HIS A 180 5.06 -19.14 16.17
CA HIS A 180 3.94 -19.37 17.10
C HIS A 180 3.03 -18.14 17.27
N ASN A 181 3.36 -17.01 16.66
CA ASN A 181 2.49 -15.85 16.70
C ASN A 181 1.24 -16.13 15.84
N THR A 182 0.07 -15.79 16.39
CA THR A 182 -1.23 -16.09 15.76
C THR A 182 -1.94 -14.85 15.22
N THR A 183 -1.28 -13.70 15.19
CA THR A 183 -1.91 -12.40 14.94
C THR A 183 -1.29 -11.63 13.79
N LEU A 184 0.00 -11.87 13.51
CA LEU A 184 0.73 -11.25 12.44
C LEU A 184 0.29 -11.84 11.09
N PHE A 185 -0.14 -10.94 10.22
CA PHE A 185 -0.65 -11.20 8.88
C PHE A 185 0.39 -10.87 7.81
N GLU A 186 1.24 -9.87 8.05
CA GLU A 186 2.24 -9.37 7.12
C GLU A 186 3.60 -9.18 7.79
N LEU A 187 4.64 -9.68 7.12
CA LEU A 187 6.04 -9.54 7.51
C LEU A 187 6.84 -9.01 6.33
N ASN A 188 7.49 -7.86 6.53
CA ASN A 188 8.38 -7.23 5.57
C ASN A 188 9.80 -7.20 6.12
N LEU A 189 10.74 -7.84 5.42
CA LEU A 189 12.17 -7.80 5.69
C LEU A 189 12.84 -7.01 4.57
N ILE A 190 13.42 -5.86 4.89
CA ILE A 190 13.92 -4.90 3.91
C ILE A 190 15.37 -4.53 4.22
N GLY A 191 16.27 -4.64 3.25
CA GLY A 191 17.65 -4.17 3.39
C GLY A 191 18.53 -5.00 4.33
N LEU A 192 18.10 -6.21 4.74
CA LEU A 192 18.81 -7.00 5.73
C LEU A 192 20.03 -7.74 5.15
N LEU A 193 21.12 -7.81 5.91
CA LEU A 193 22.22 -8.73 5.61
C LEU A 193 21.89 -10.13 6.16
N LEU A 194 21.62 -11.10 5.28
CA LEU A 194 21.20 -12.47 5.58
C LEU A 194 22.32 -13.49 5.32
N ASN A 195 22.45 -14.46 6.22
CA ASN A 195 23.35 -15.60 6.05
C ASN A 195 22.56 -16.93 5.97
N VAL A 196 23.27 -18.05 5.82
CA VAL A 196 22.68 -19.40 5.76
C VAL A 196 21.77 -19.68 6.97
N GLN A 197 22.17 -19.24 8.17
CA GLN A 197 21.38 -19.44 9.37
C GLN A 197 20.09 -18.60 9.36
N SER A 198 20.17 -17.36 8.89
CA SER A 198 19.00 -16.48 8.70
C SER A 198 17.99 -17.13 7.76
N ASN A 199 18.46 -17.66 6.62
CA ASN A 199 17.59 -18.37 5.67
C ASN A 199 16.93 -19.59 6.29
N ARG A 200 17.66 -20.40 7.08
CA ARG A 200 17.09 -21.57 7.77
C ARG A 200 15.96 -21.17 8.71
N VAL A 201 16.18 -20.19 9.58
CA VAL A 201 15.14 -19.80 10.55
C VAL A 201 13.94 -19.13 9.91
N ILE A 202 14.11 -18.38 8.81
CA ILE A 202 12.96 -17.88 8.05
C ILE A 202 12.23 -19.06 7.40
N THR A 203 12.95 -20.06 6.87
CA THR A 203 12.36 -21.29 6.28
C THR A 203 11.47 -21.98 7.31
N ASP A 204 12.02 -22.26 8.49
CA ASP A 204 11.33 -22.98 9.56
C ASP A 204 10.09 -22.21 10.01
N MET A 205 10.19 -20.88 10.09
CA MET A 205 9.04 -20.02 10.39
C MET A 205 7.96 -20.13 9.33
N LEU A 206 8.29 -20.09 8.03
CA LEU A 206 7.31 -20.24 6.95
C LEU A 206 6.65 -21.62 6.91
N VAL A 207 7.34 -22.68 7.37
CA VAL A 207 6.77 -24.02 7.49
C VAL A 207 5.77 -24.09 8.65
N VAL A 208 6.14 -23.56 9.81
CA VAL A 208 5.37 -23.70 11.05
C VAL A 208 4.24 -22.68 11.13
N ASN A 209 4.49 -21.42 10.81
CA ASN A 209 3.51 -20.34 10.96
C ASN A 209 2.29 -20.58 10.07
N LYS A 210 1.09 -20.46 10.65
CA LYS A 210 -0.19 -20.66 9.95
C LYS A 210 -1.04 -19.39 9.79
N THR A 211 -0.50 -18.22 10.14
CA THR A 211 -1.25 -16.96 10.15
C THR A 211 -0.78 -15.98 9.09
N LEU A 212 0.52 -15.96 8.80
CA LEU A 212 1.14 -15.09 7.81
C LEU A 212 0.51 -15.32 6.44
N ARG A 213 0.05 -14.22 5.83
CA ARG A 213 -0.57 -14.19 4.51
C ARG A 213 0.29 -13.41 3.51
N ARG A 214 1.05 -12.42 3.98
CA ARG A 214 1.93 -11.60 3.15
C ARG A 214 3.36 -11.67 3.66
N PHE A 215 4.28 -12.04 2.79
CA PHE A 215 5.71 -12.06 3.11
C PHE A 215 6.49 -11.29 2.05
N ARG A 216 7.25 -10.29 2.49
CA ARG A 216 8.11 -9.48 1.62
C ARG A 216 9.55 -9.57 2.08
N MET A 217 10.43 -9.84 1.12
CA MET A 217 11.88 -9.83 1.33
C MET A 217 12.52 -9.07 0.16
N VAL A 218 12.95 -7.84 0.42
CA VAL A 218 13.44 -6.90 -0.60
C VAL A 218 14.75 -6.27 -0.15
N ASP A 219 15.67 -6.04 -1.08
CA ASP A 219 16.99 -5.43 -0.82
C ASP A 219 17.83 -6.15 0.24
N CYS A 220 17.50 -7.40 0.57
CA CYS A 220 18.32 -8.21 1.46
C CYS A 220 19.55 -8.73 0.71
N SER A 221 20.74 -8.63 1.32
CA SER A 221 22.03 -9.04 0.75
C SER A 221 22.72 -10.06 1.68
N GLY A 222 23.79 -10.73 1.26
CA GLY A 222 24.56 -11.65 2.11
C GLY A 222 24.87 -12.98 1.42
N ILE A 223 25.28 -14.02 2.17
CA ILE A 223 25.57 -15.33 1.56
C ILE A 223 24.27 -15.80 0.91
N ARG A 224 24.29 -15.81 -0.43
CA ARG A 224 23.24 -16.32 -1.34
C ARG A 224 22.46 -17.44 -0.64
N CYS A 225 21.12 -17.49 -0.79
CA CYS A 225 20.38 -18.73 -0.48
C CYS A 225 21.23 -19.87 -1.01
N PRO A 226 21.67 -20.83 -0.17
CA PRO A 226 22.72 -21.75 -0.56
C PRO A 226 22.28 -22.35 -1.86
N SER A 227 23.01 -22.01 -2.90
CA SER A 227 22.68 -22.35 -4.27
C SER A 227 22.98 -23.82 -4.41
N LEU A 228 22.08 -24.70 -3.96
CA LEU A 228 22.34 -26.13 -3.92
C LEU A 228 23.74 -26.46 -3.35
N LEU A 229 24.36 -25.61 -2.52
CA LEU A 229 25.78 -25.74 -2.19
C LEU A 229 25.87 -26.73 -1.04
N TYR A 230 25.90 -28.01 -1.43
CA TYR A 230 27.02 -28.89 -1.15
C TYR A 230 28.14 -28.15 -0.42
N SER A 231 28.16 -28.25 0.90
CA SER A 231 29.41 -28.11 1.64
C SER A 231 29.29 -28.89 2.94
N ASN A 232 29.94 -30.05 2.90
CA ASN A 232 30.68 -30.68 4.00
C ASN A 232 29.89 -31.39 5.10
N VAL A 233 28.93 -32.22 4.70
CA VAL A 233 28.74 -33.51 5.36
C VAL A 233 28.79 -34.59 4.27
N GLU A 234 30.00 -34.92 3.81
CA GLU A 234 30.24 -36.21 3.17
C GLU A 234 30.24 -37.27 4.28
N ALA A 235 29.21 -38.12 4.25
CA ALA A 235 29.20 -39.56 4.55
C ALA A 235 27.75 -39.93 4.92
N GLU A 236 27.14 -40.82 4.12
CA GLU A 236 25.96 -41.65 4.41
C GLU A 236 24.60 -41.39 3.71
N LEU A 237 24.41 -40.39 2.83
CA LEU A 237 23.13 -40.27 2.10
C LEU A 237 23.27 -40.14 0.58
N HIS A 238 23.86 -41.15 -0.05
CA HIS A 238 23.67 -41.41 -1.48
C HIS A 238 22.25 -41.93 -1.76
N SER A 239 21.24 -41.04 -1.84
CA SER A 239 19.98 -41.38 -2.54
C SER A 239 18.95 -40.25 -2.76
N ILE A 240 19.10 -39.04 -2.19
CA ILE A 240 18.00 -38.06 -2.25
C ILE A 240 18.38 -36.86 -3.11
N ARG A 241 17.76 -36.76 -4.29
CA ARG A 241 17.56 -35.51 -5.04
C ARG A 241 16.81 -34.52 -4.12
N SER A 242 17.53 -33.79 -3.26
CA SER A 242 16.91 -32.96 -2.24
C SER A 242 16.58 -31.57 -2.79
N GLU A 243 15.29 -31.31 -2.99
CA GLU A 243 14.72 -29.97 -3.20
C GLU A 243 15.16 -29.02 -2.08
N SER A 244 15.43 -27.75 -2.38
CA SER A 244 15.81 -26.75 -1.35
C SER A 244 14.71 -26.65 -0.28
N LEU A 245 15.07 -26.71 1.01
CA LEU A 245 14.11 -26.60 2.12
C LEU A 245 13.25 -25.34 2.02
N TRP A 246 13.82 -24.25 1.49
CA TRP A 246 13.10 -23.00 1.20
C TRP A 246 12.03 -23.18 0.11
N LEU A 247 12.36 -23.90 -0.97
CA LEU A 247 11.41 -24.21 -2.05
C LEU A 247 10.31 -25.14 -1.55
N VAL A 248 10.66 -26.17 -0.78
CA VAL A 248 9.70 -27.08 -0.15
C VAL A 248 8.77 -26.32 0.79
N ALA A 249 9.31 -25.40 1.60
CA ALA A 249 8.53 -24.55 2.49
C ALA A 249 7.54 -23.66 1.71
N LEU A 250 8.03 -22.95 0.69
CA LEU A 250 7.19 -22.08 -0.14
C LEU A 250 6.14 -22.88 -0.92
N LYS A 251 6.48 -24.03 -1.48
CA LYS A 251 5.55 -24.90 -2.21
C LYS A 251 4.43 -25.44 -1.31
N ASN A 252 4.78 -25.89 -0.11
CA ASN A 252 3.85 -26.55 0.81
C ASN A 252 3.16 -25.59 1.80
N ASN A 253 3.54 -24.31 1.81
CA ASN A 253 2.86 -23.31 2.62
C ASN A 253 1.41 -23.17 2.15
N LYS A 254 0.44 -23.26 3.07
CA LYS A 254 -1.00 -23.23 2.75
C LYS A 254 -1.68 -21.92 3.14
N THR A 255 -0.89 -20.92 3.53
CA THR A 255 -1.39 -19.73 4.20
C THR A 255 -1.00 -18.46 3.48
N LEU A 256 0.22 -18.37 2.96
CA LEU A 256 0.70 -17.24 2.17
C LEU A 256 -0.20 -17.05 0.93
N ARG A 257 -0.67 -15.82 0.76
CA ARG A 257 -1.44 -15.37 -0.39
C ARG A 257 -0.63 -14.44 -1.27
N GLU A 258 0.28 -13.65 -0.68
CA GLU A 258 1.15 -12.73 -1.42
C GLU A 258 2.61 -12.91 -0.99
N LEU A 259 3.48 -12.99 -1.99
CA LEU A 259 4.92 -13.13 -1.81
C LEU A 259 5.63 -12.07 -2.62
N HIS A 260 6.46 -11.24 -2.00
CA HIS A 260 7.27 -10.24 -2.69
C HIS A 260 8.75 -10.55 -2.48
N LEU A 261 9.46 -10.87 -3.55
CA LEU A 261 10.89 -11.20 -3.53
C LEU A 261 11.68 -10.32 -4.49
N LYS A 262 12.76 -9.71 -4.01
CA LYS A 262 13.84 -9.26 -4.88
C LYS A 262 14.79 -10.43 -5.12
N LEU A 263 14.86 -10.94 -6.35
CA LEU A 263 15.56 -12.20 -6.64
C LEU A 263 17.09 -12.05 -6.61
N SER A 264 17.55 -10.87 -6.99
CA SER A 264 18.97 -10.51 -7.05
C SER A 264 19.71 -10.67 -5.73
N GLY A 265 20.91 -11.23 -5.76
CA GLY A 265 21.74 -11.38 -4.56
C GLY A 265 21.27 -12.47 -3.59
N ILE A 266 19.99 -12.85 -3.64
CA ILE A 266 19.39 -13.91 -2.81
C ILE A 266 19.38 -15.25 -3.55
N ILE A 267 18.90 -15.29 -4.80
CA ILE A 267 18.73 -16.53 -5.59
C ILE A 267 19.58 -16.45 -6.85
N LYS A 268 20.27 -17.53 -7.21
CA LYS A 268 21.03 -17.56 -8.47
C LYS A 268 20.05 -17.61 -9.65
N PRO A 269 20.35 -16.93 -10.77
CA PRO A 269 19.49 -17.00 -11.95
C PRO A 269 19.26 -18.43 -12.49
N ALA A 270 20.22 -19.35 -12.28
CA ALA A 270 20.06 -20.77 -12.61
C ALA A 270 18.92 -21.47 -11.84
N ASP A 271 18.55 -20.95 -10.66
CA ASP A 271 17.55 -21.54 -9.77
C ASP A 271 16.14 -20.94 -9.98
N TYR A 272 15.98 -19.93 -10.84
CA TYR A 272 14.69 -19.27 -11.09
C TYR A 272 13.62 -20.26 -11.60
N SER A 273 13.97 -21.18 -12.50
CA SER A 273 13.03 -22.19 -13.02
C SER A 273 12.51 -23.10 -11.89
N HIS A 274 13.39 -23.56 -11.00
CA HIS A 274 12.99 -24.37 -9.85
C HIS A 274 12.11 -23.59 -8.87
N LEU A 275 12.45 -22.32 -8.60
CA LEU A 275 11.63 -21.45 -7.76
C LEU A 275 10.23 -21.26 -8.33
N PHE A 276 10.11 -20.87 -9.60
CA PHE A 276 8.81 -20.54 -10.16
C PHE A 276 7.94 -21.78 -10.34
N LYS A 277 8.52 -22.94 -10.66
CA LYS A 277 7.79 -24.23 -10.66
C LYS A 277 7.26 -24.57 -9.26
N ALA A 278 8.05 -24.36 -8.21
CA ALA A 278 7.60 -24.57 -6.83
C ALA A 278 6.48 -23.58 -6.43
N LEU A 279 6.62 -22.31 -6.79
CA LEU A 279 5.60 -21.27 -6.52
C LEU A 279 4.30 -21.47 -7.32
N ALA A 280 4.39 -21.99 -8.53
CA ALA A 280 3.24 -22.37 -9.35
C ALA A 280 2.44 -23.52 -8.72
N GLN A 281 3.12 -24.47 -8.10
CA GLN A 281 2.51 -25.61 -7.40
C GLN A 281 1.85 -25.23 -6.06
N ASN A 282 2.13 -24.05 -5.52
CA ASN A 282 1.48 -23.59 -4.30
C ASN A 282 -0.01 -23.27 -4.58
N SER A 283 -0.93 -23.83 -3.79
CA SER A 283 -2.38 -23.63 -3.99
C SER A 283 -2.97 -22.40 -3.28
N SER A 284 -2.25 -21.83 -2.31
CA SER A 284 -2.68 -20.66 -1.53
C SER A 284 -2.20 -19.32 -2.06
N LEU A 285 -1.05 -19.30 -2.76
CA LEU A 285 -0.45 -18.10 -3.32
C LEU A 285 -1.30 -17.57 -4.48
N LYS A 286 -1.77 -16.33 -4.34
CA LYS A 286 -2.57 -15.60 -5.33
C LYS A 286 -1.74 -14.57 -6.09
N LYS A 287 -0.71 -13.98 -5.46
CA LYS A 287 0.15 -12.96 -6.07
C LYS A 287 1.61 -13.18 -5.71
N VAL A 288 2.49 -13.14 -6.70
CA VAL A 288 3.95 -13.16 -6.52
C VAL A 288 4.54 -11.93 -7.19
N ILE A 289 5.18 -11.05 -6.41
CA ILE A 289 5.84 -9.84 -6.91
C ILE A 289 7.35 -10.10 -6.92
N LEU A 290 7.97 -10.01 -8.09
CA LEU A 290 9.38 -10.25 -8.31
C LEU A 290 10.06 -8.93 -8.65
N GLN A 291 11.07 -8.52 -7.89
CA GLN A 291 11.87 -7.35 -8.24
C GLN A 291 13.17 -7.81 -8.93
N ALA A 292 13.35 -7.41 -10.19
CA ALA A 292 14.57 -7.68 -10.93
C ALA A 292 15.66 -6.65 -10.61
N THR A 293 16.91 -6.92 -11.00
CA THR A 293 18.06 -5.99 -10.80
C THR A 293 18.94 -5.77 -11.99
N SER A 294 18.77 -6.60 -13.01
CA SER A 294 19.44 -6.43 -14.27
C SER A 294 18.51 -6.87 -15.38
N ASP A 295 18.83 -6.45 -16.59
CA ASP A 295 18.10 -6.89 -17.76
C ASP A 295 18.35 -8.37 -18.08
N ASP A 296 19.55 -8.88 -17.81
CA ASP A 296 19.85 -10.32 -17.88
C ASP A 296 19.02 -11.12 -16.86
N ASP A 297 18.81 -10.58 -15.65
CA ASP A 297 17.88 -11.17 -14.68
C ASP A 297 16.45 -11.19 -15.21
N MET A 298 15.99 -10.10 -15.83
CA MET A 298 14.65 -10.01 -16.41
C MET A 298 14.43 -11.10 -17.48
N THR A 299 15.34 -11.25 -18.44
CA THR A 299 15.20 -12.25 -19.50
C THR A 299 15.16 -13.67 -18.93
N LYS A 300 16.00 -13.97 -17.92
CA LYS A 300 15.99 -15.27 -17.24
C LYS A 300 14.72 -15.51 -16.43
N ILE A 301 14.17 -14.46 -15.80
CA ILE A 301 12.89 -14.53 -15.09
C ILE A 301 11.76 -14.84 -16.07
N CYS A 302 11.67 -14.11 -17.19
CA CYS A 302 10.62 -14.29 -18.19
C CYS A 302 10.63 -15.71 -18.78
N ARG A 303 11.79 -16.23 -19.19
CA ARG A 303 11.90 -17.62 -19.68
C ARG A 303 11.47 -18.63 -18.62
N ALA A 304 11.91 -18.46 -17.39
CA ALA A 304 11.55 -19.37 -16.30
C ALA A 304 10.06 -19.32 -15.95
N LEU A 305 9.36 -18.21 -16.21
CA LEU A 305 7.92 -18.05 -15.99
C LEU A 305 7.08 -18.71 -17.10
N GLN A 306 7.53 -18.66 -18.36
CA GLN A 306 6.86 -19.34 -19.48
C GLN A 306 6.67 -20.84 -19.20
N ASP A 307 7.65 -21.47 -18.54
CA ASP A 307 7.62 -22.89 -18.14
C ASP A 307 6.62 -23.25 -17.03
N THR A 308 5.95 -22.27 -16.40
CA THR A 308 5.12 -22.52 -15.19
C THR A 308 3.65 -22.78 -15.48
N GLY A 309 3.13 -22.33 -16.63
CA GLY A 309 1.71 -22.45 -16.98
C GLY A 309 0.74 -21.62 -16.12
N VAL A 310 1.22 -20.76 -15.21
CA VAL A 310 0.40 -19.84 -14.40
C VAL A 310 1.00 -18.41 -14.32
N PRO A 311 1.32 -17.78 -15.47
CA PRO A 311 2.00 -16.47 -15.52
C PRO A 311 1.19 -15.36 -14.85
N GLU A 312 -0.15 -15.43 -14.90
CA GLU A 312 -1.07 -14.46 -14.30
C GLU A 312 -0.86 -14.20 -12.80
N ARG A 313 -0.24 -15.14 -12.08
CA ARG A 313 0.07 -15.03 -10.65
C ARG A 313 1.27 -14.11 -10.38
N PHE A 314 2.13 -13.91 -11.36
CA PHE A 314 3.42 -13.23 -11.21
C PHE A 314 3.36 -11.79 -11.72
N SER A 315 3.94 -10.88 -10.94
CA SER A 315 4.14 -9.47 -11.26
C SER A 315 5.62 -9.19 -11.16
N ILE A 316 6.20 -8.47 -12.12
CA ILE A 316 7.62 -8.15 -12.12
C ILE A 316 7.78 -6.64 -11.99
N VAL A 317 8.59 -6.20 -11.02
CA VAL A 317 8.92 -4.80 -10.71
C VAL A 317 10.35 -4.52 -11.16
N LYS A 318 10.52 -3.52 -12.03
CA LYS A 318 11.83 -3.14 -12.58
C LYS A 318 12.52 -2.02 -11.76
N PRO A 319 13.85 -2.02 -11.59
CA PRO A 319 14.61 -0.87 -11.07
C PRO A 319 14.69 0.28 -12.07
N ARG A 320 14.74 1.52 -11.57
CA ARG A 320 14.76 2.78 -12.34
C ARG A 320 15.97 3.00 -13.28
N HIS A 321 16.89 2.04 -13.45
CA HIS A 321 18.22 2.27 -14.04
C HIS A 321 18.68 1.29 -15.15
N LEU A 322 17.80 0.45 -15.70
CA LEU A 322 18.21 -0.67 -16.57
C LEU A 322 17.68 -0.58 -18.02
N ASP A 323 18.54 -0.32 -18.98
CA ASP A 323 18.21 -0.28 -20.41
C ASP A 323 18.33 -1.65 -21.09
N THR A 324 17.24 -2.31 -21.49
CA THR A 324 17.30 -3.31 -22.60
C THR A 324 15.96 -3.56 -23.31
N GLY A 325 16.06 -3.72 -24.64
CA GLY A 325 15.93 -5.02 -25.34
C GLY A 325 14.54 -5.64 -25.57
N SER A 326 14.30 -6.04 -26.82
CA SER A 326 13.07 -6.56 -27.45
C SER A 326 12.52 -7.91 -26.94
N GLU A 327 13.00 -8.46 -25.84
CA GLU A 327 12.68 -9.84 -25.40
C GLU A 327 11.47 -9.93 -24.44
N LEU A 328 10.90 -8.78 -24.04
CA LEU A 328 9.66 -8.69 -23.24
C LEU A 328 8.37 -8.89 -24.07
N LEU A 329 8.49 -8.95 -25.40
CA LEU A 329 7.36 -8.99 -26.35
C LEU A 329 6.70 -10.38 -26.48
N GLU A 330 7.22 -11.42 -25.82
CA GLU A 330 6.72 -12.81 -25.92
C GLU A 330 5.90 -13.32 -24.70
N CYS A 331 5.70 -12.49 -23.66
CA CYS A 331 4.93 -12.87 -22.46
C CYS A 331 3.52 -12.28 -22.50
N THR A 332 2.62 -12.85 -23.30
CA THR A 332 1.24 -12.36 -23.56
C THR A 332 0.23 -12.62 -22.42
N GLU A 333 0.62 -13.30 -21.35
CA GLU A 333 -0.29 -13.86 -20.33
C GLU A 333 -0.11 -13.25 -18.91
N LEU A 334 0.61 -12.13 -18.78
CA LEU A 334 0.87 -11.48 -17.48
C LEU A 334 -0.25 -10.48 -17.11
N THR A 335 -0.83 -10.62 -15.91
CA THR A 335 -1.84 -9.68 -15.35
C THR A 335 -1.25 -8.34 -14.90
N CYS A 336 0.08 -8.30 -14.76
CA CYS A 336 0.87 -7.11 -14.47
C CYS A 336 2.07 -7.03 -15.42
N ILE A 337 2.11 -6.03 -16.31
CA ILE A 337 3.21 -5.86 -17.28
C ILE A 337 4.02 -4.63 -16.88
N SER A 338 5.33 -4.81 -16.65
CA SER A 338 6.31 -3.73 -16.53
C SER A 338 7.11 -3.59 -17.82
N VAL A 339 6.67 -2.76 -18.79
CA VAL A 339 7.33 -2.65 -20.12
C VAL A 339 8.40 -1.56 -20.13
N ALA A 340 9.60 -1.91 -20.59
CA ALA A 340 10.60 -0.96 -21.06
C ALA A 340 10.47 -0.78 -22.59
N CYS A 341 9.95 0.36 -23.05
CA CYS A 341 9.65 0.56 -24.47
C CYS A 341 10.71 1.39 -25.19
N CYS A 342 11.50 0.74 -26.07
CA CYS A 342 12.22 1.38 -27.18
C CYS A 342 11.79 0.86 -28.57
N VAL A 343 10.72 0.04 -28.67
CA VAL A 343 10.25 -0.59 -29.92
C VAL A 343 8.70 -0.59 -30.03
N PRO A 344 8.13 -0.73 -31.24
CA PRO A 344 6.68 -0.69 -31.49
C PRO A 344 5.89 -1.78 -30.74
N PHE A 345 4.68 -1.43 -30.30
CA PHE A 345 3.76 -2.28 -29.53
C PHE A 345 2.57 -2.71 -30.41
N GLU A 346 2.15 -3.98 -30.35
CA GLU A 346 0.91 -4.44 -30.98
C GLU A 346 -0.30 -4.24 -30.04
N THR A 347 -1.34 -3.58 -30.53
CA THR A 347 -2.46 -3.02 -29.75
C THR A 347 -3.39 -4.05 -29.11
N GLN A 348 -3.30 -5.33 -29.46
CA GLN A 348 -4.22 -6.39 -28.99
C GLN A 348 -3.80 -7.05 -27.66
N SER A 349 -2.63 -6.70 -27.11
CA SER A 349 -1.97 -7.47 -26.05
C SER A 349 -2.33 -7.07 -24.59
N LEU A 350 -3.22 -6.08 -24.38
CA LEU A 350 -3.53 -5.54 -23.04
C LEU A 350 -4.96 -5.83 -22.55
N HIS A 351 -5.76 -6.63 -23.25
CA HIS A 351 -7.21 -6.71 -22.96
C HIS A 351 -7.56 -7.32 -21.59
N SER A 352 -6.69 -8.15 -21.00
CA SER A 352 -6.89 -8.81 -19.71
C SER A 352 -6.07 -8.21 -18.56
N THR A 353 -5.23 -7.20 -18.82
CA THR A 353 -4.26 -6.68 -17.84
C THR A 353 -4.91 -5.73 -16.82
N VAL A 354 -4.63 -5.96 -15.53
CA VAL A 354 -5.24 -5.22 -14.40
C VAL A 354 -4.25 -4.25 -13.74
N GLU A 355 -2.95 -4.50 -13.81
CA GLU A 355 -1.92 -3.58 -13.32
C GLU A 355 -0.89 -3.35 -14.44
N VAL A 356 -0.46 -2.11 -14.68
CA VAL A 356 0.56 -1.82 -15.69
C VAL A 356 1.57 -0.84 -15.13
N ASP A 357 2.84 -1.21 -15.18
CA ASP A 357 3.96 -0.31 -14.95
C ASP A 357 4.66 -0.06 -16.29
N LEU A 358 4.89 1.18 -16.65
CA LEU A 358 5.54 1.56 -17.89
C LEU A 358 6.76 2.38 -17.52
N THR A 359 7.94 1.92 -17.90
CA THR A 359 9.17 2.68 -17.68
C THR A 359 9.80 2.96 -19.03
N PHE A 360 9.80 4.22 -19.45
CA PHE A 360 10.47 4.67 -20.66
C PHE A 360 11.83 5.24 -20.26
N PHE A 361 12.90 4.84 -20.91
CA PHE A 361 14.21 5.41 -20.62
C PHE A 361 14.35 6.79 -21.25
N ARG A 362 15.20 7.63 -20.64
CA ARG A 362 15.63 8.91 -21.22
C ARG A 362 16.23 8.60 -22.59
N ASN A 363 15.45 8.80 -23.64
CA ASN A 363 16.01 8.88 -24.98
C ASN A 363 16.96 10.08 -24.96
N THR A 364 18.24 9.84 -25.23
CA THR A 364 19.21 10.92 -25.35
C THR A 364 18.64 11.99 -26.28
N ALA A 365 18.87 13.27 -25.97
CA ALA A 365 18.16 14.42 -26.55
C ALA A 365 18.13 14.50 -28.10
N ARG A 366 18.87 13.63 -28.80
CA ARG A 366 18.88 13.50 -30.27
C ARG A 366 17.69 12.74 -30.86
N ASP A 367 17.00 11.87 -30.11
CA ASP A 367 15.83 11.13 -30.61
C ASP A 367 14.48 11.83 -30.33
N ILE A 368 14.48 12.93 -29.55
CA ILE A 368 13.27 13.69 -29.18
C ILE A 368 12.73 14.52 -30.36
N THR A 369 13.58 14.82 -31.36
CA THR A 369 13.26 15.68 -32.50
C THR A 369 12.61 14.96 -33.68
N ASP A 370 12.53 13.62 -33.68
CA ASP A 370 11.88 12.87 -34.76
C ASP A 370 10.43 12.46 -34.37
N PRO A 371 9.39 13.13 -34.90
CA PRO A 371 8.00 12.81 -34.62
C PRO A 371 7.56 11.42 -35.11
N LEU A 372 8.36 10.72 -35.94
CA LEU A 372 8.07 9.38 -36.44
C LEU A 372 8.54 8.24 -35.50
N LYS A 373 9.30 8.54 -34.44
CA LYS A 373 9.79 7.54 -33.46
C LYS A 373 9.23 7.72 -32.04
N ARG A 374 7.90 7.79 -31.90
CA ARG A 374 7.20 7.86 -30.59
C ARG A 374 6.37 6.60 -30.27
N PRO A 375 7.01 5.45 -29.98
CA PRO A 375 6.32 4.18 -29.75
C PRO A 375 5.35 4.21 -28.55
N HIS A 376 5.58 5.08 -27.58
CA HIS A 376 4.73 5.26 -26.41
C HIS A 376 3.32 5.77 -26.73
N ARG A 377 3.12 6.49 -27.84
CA ARG A 377 1.78 6.96 -28.25
C ARG A 377 0.85 5.81 -28.63
N THR A 378 1.37 4.79 -29.30
CA THR A 378 0.60 3.58 -29.63
C THR A 378 0.17 2.85 -28.36
N LEU A 379 1.07 2.80 -27.37
CA LEU A 379 0.77 2.20 -26.07
C LEU A 379 -0.28 3.00 -25.28
N LEU A 380 -0.16 4.32 -25.21
CA LEU A 380 -1.17 5.17 -24.56
C LEU A 380 -2.55 5.03 -25.23
N LYS A 381 -2.61 4.87 -26.56
CA LYS A 381 -3.85 4.56 -27.29
C LYS A 381 -4.41 3.16 -26.95
N ALA A 382 -3.54 2.16 -26.76
CA ALA A 382 -3.99 0.85 -26.31
C ALA A 382 -4.54 0.92 -24.88
N LEU A 383 -3.86 1.66 -24.00
CA LEU A 383 -4.29 1.89 -22.62
C LEU A 383 -5.65 2.61 -22.53
N SER A 384 -5.95 3.55 -23.42
CA SER A 384 -7.27 4.22 -23.42
C SER A 384 -8.44 3.27 -23.72
N ASN A 385 -8.16 2.16 -24.40
CA ASN A 385 -9.15 1.12 -24.69
C ASN A 385 -9.26 0.09 -23.57
N ASN A 386 -8.28 0.02 -22.66
CA ASN A 386 -8.34 -0.90 -21.52
C ASN A 386 -9.29 -0.36 -20.43
N LYS A 387 -10.18 -1.23 -19.96
CA LYS A 387 -11.19 -0.93 -18.92
C LYS A 387 -10.98 -1.69 -17.59
N LEU A 388 -9.87 -2.42 -17.48
CA LEU A 388 -9.55 -3.26 -16.33
C LEU A 388 -8.40 -2.72 -15.49
N ILE A 389 -7.53 -1.87 -16.06
CA ILE A 389 -6.34 -1.36 -15.37
C ILE A 389 -6.76 -0.57 -14.12
N ARG A 390 -6.22 -0.98 -12.97
CA ARG A 390 -6.39 -0.38 -11.65
C ARG A 390 -5.21 0.44 -11.21
N ARG A 391 -3.99 0.06 -11.61
CA ARG A 391 -2.77 0.81 -11.33
C ARG A 391 -2.01 1.04 -12.63
N LEU A 392 -1.66 2.30 -12.89
CA LEU A 392 -0.84 2.71 -14.01
C LEU A 392 0.36 3.49 -13.47
N SER A 393 1.55 2.98 -13.70
CA SER A 393 2.80 3.70 -13.43
C SER A 393 3.46 4.03 -14.75
N ILE A 394 3.95 5.27 -14.90
CA ILE A 394 4.61 5.75 -16.12
C ILE A 394 5.87 6.52 -15.74
N ASP A 395 7.04 6.05 -16.15
CA ASP A 395 8.33 6.68 -15.89
C ASP A 395 9.04 7.08 -17.19
N GLY A 396 9.83 8.15 -17.13
CA GLY A 396 10.76 8.67 -18.12
C GLY A 396 10.21 9.11 -19.48
N ILE A 397 8.89 9.25 -19.64
CA ILE A 397 8.32 9.91 -20.84
C ILE A 397 8.56 11.42 -20.78
N CYS A 398 9.01 11.99 -21.90
CA CYS A 398 8.86 13.41 -22.18
C CYS A 398 7.49 13.66 -22.80
N PHE A 399 6.55 14.15 -22.01
CA PHE A 399 5.21 14.46 -22.49
C PHE A 399 5.21 15.77 -23.27
N ASP A 400 4.69 15.75 -24.50
CA ASP A 400 4.12 16.94 -25.15
C ASP A 400 2.59 16.96 -24.98
N ASP A 401 1.95 18.01 -25.49
CA ASP A 401 0.50 18.21 -25.35
C ASP A 401 -0.34 17.01 -25.80
N THR A 402 0.11 16.24 -26.79
CA THR A 402 -0.58 15.07 -27.33
C THR A 402 -0.62 13.94 -26.32
N GLU A 403 0.54 13.58 -25.73
CA GLU A 403 0.56 12.51 -24.74
C GLU A 403 -0.15 12.90 -23.46
N ILE A 404 -0.06 14.17 -23.04
CA ILE A 404 -0.80 14.66 -21.88
C ILE A 404 -2.31 14.53 -22.13
N ASN A 405 -2.79 14.94 -23.31
CA ASN A 405 -4.21 14.80 -23.66
C ASN A 405 -4.66 13.34 -23.69
N MET A 406 -3.80 12.42 -24.17
CA MET A 406 -4.10 10.99 -24.11
C MET A 406 -4.20 10.49 -22.66
N MET A 407 -3.29 10.90 -21.77
CA MET A 407 -3.33 10.53 -20.36
C MET A 407 -4.58 11.06 -19.64
N VAL A 408 -4.92 12.32 -19.86
CA VAL A 408 -6.17 12.92 -19.35
C VAL A 408 -7.38 12.15 -19.87
N GLY A 409 -7.38 11.79 -21.16
CA GLY A 409 -8.43 10.95 -21.77
C GLY A 409 -8.54 9.54 -21.16
N ILE A 410 -7.41 8.90 -20.82
CA ILE A 410 -7.38 7.62 -20.11
C ILE A 410 -8.07 7.76 -18.75
N LEU A 411 -7.72 8.78 -17.96
CA LEU A 411 -8.33 9.00 -16.65
C LEU A 411 -9.81 9.36 -16.72
N HIS A 412 -10.21 10.10 -17.75
CA HIS A 412 -11.61 10.46 -17.96
C HIS A 412 -12.46 9.24 -18.36
N SER A 413 -11.93 8.38 -19.23
CA SER A 413 -12.66 7.24 -19.77
C SER A 413 -12.54 5.95 -18.95
N SER A 414 -11.62 5.90 -17.99
CA SER A 414 -11.39 4.73 -17.15
C SER A 414 -12.33 4.69 -15.95
N ARG A 415 -13.01 3.56 -15.77
CA ARG A 415 -13.82 3.27 -14.59
C ARG A 415 -13.09 2.41 -13.55
N SER A 416 -11.88 1.96 -13.87
CA SER A 416 -11.10 1.01 -13.06
C SER A 416 -9.83 1.61 -12.48
N LEU A 417 -9.25 2.63 -13.13
CA LEU A 417 -7.93 3.17 -12.77
C LEU A 417 -8.00 3.93 -11.44
N CYS A 418 -7.39 3.36 -10.42
CA CYS A 418 -7.38 3.87 -9.04
C CYS A 418 -6.04 4.49 -8.63
N HIS A 419 -4.93 4.04 -9.21
CA HIS A 419 -3.60 4.49 -8.80
C HIS A 419 -2.80 4.92 -10.03
N LEU A 420 -2.35 6.17 -10.04
CA LEU A 420 -1.49 6.72 -11.09
C LEU A 420 -0.15 7.16 -10.51
N SER A 421 0.96 6.63 -11.00
CA SER A 421 2.27 7.21 -10.77
C SER A 421 2.86 7.72 -12.08
N SER A 422 3.38 8.94 -12.06
CA SER A 422 4.05 9.56 -13.20
C SER A 422 5.40 10.12 -12.77
N PHE A 423 6.45 9.75 -13.49
CA PHE A 423 7.81 10.23 -13.30
C PHE A 423 8.33 10.82 -14.62
N PRO A 424 7.91 12.03 -15.01
CA PRO A 424 8.27 12.57 -16.31
C PRO A 424 9.76 12.88 -16.43
N CYS A 425 10.25 12.91 -17.68
CA CYS A 425 11.66 13.15 -17.97
C CYS A 425 12.13 14.56 -17.53
N SER A 426 11.19 15.53 -17.40
CA SER A 426 11.45 16.95 -17.13
C SER A 426 10.41 17.56 -16.16
N HIS A 427 10.81 18.65 -15.47
CA HIS A 427 9.91 19.44 -14.63
C HIS A 427 8.75 20.08 -15.43
N GLY A 428 9.02 20.54 -16.65
CA GLY A 428 8.02 21.18 -17.51
C GLY A 428 6.86 20.24 -17.86
N SER A 429 7.17 19.02 -18.31
CA SER A 429 6.16 18.01 -18.65
C SER A 429 5.32 17.61 -17.43
N SER A 430 5.94 17.52 -16.24
CA SER A 430 5.25 17.19 -14.98
C SER A 430 4.23 18.25 -14.60
N ASN A 431 4.63 19.52 -14.63
CA ASN A 431 3.76 20.64 -14.31
C ASN A 431 2.61 20.79 -15.32
N GLN A 432 2.88 20.56 -16.61
CA GLN A 432 1.86 20.64 -17.66
C GLN A 432 0.83 19.51 -17.56
N LEU A 433 1.26 18.30 -17.19
CA LEU A 433 0.35 17.18 -16.91
C LEU A 433 -0.56 17.52 -15.73
N ILE A 434 0.00 17.96 -14.61
CA ILE A 434 -0.79 18.32 -13.41
C ILE A 434 -1.76 19.47 -13.72
N ARG A 435 -1.32 20.49 -14.45
CA ARG A 435 -2.17 21.62 -14.84
C ARG A 435 -3.36 21.22 -15.73
N LYS A 436 -3.16 20.31 -16.68
CA LYS A 436 -4.28 19.81 -17.49
C LYS A 436 -5.18 18.87 -16.68
N LEU A 437 -4.60 18.03 -15.84
CA LEU A 437 -5.38 17.15 -14.96
C LEU A 437 -6.26 17.94 -14.00
N SER A 438 -5.74 19.01 -13.39
CA SER A 438 -6.51 19.81 -12.44
C SER A 438 -7.77 20.44 -13.04
N ALA A 439 -7.77 20.70 -14.35
CA ALA A 439 -8.95 21.23 -15.04
C ALA A 439 -10.10 20.22 -15.15
N ASP A 440 -9.78 18.93 -15.32
CA ASP A 440 -10.76 17.91 -15.72
C ASP A 440 -11.01 16.81 -14.66
N VAL A 441 -10.11 16.66 -13.68
CA VAL A 441 -10.13 15.55 -12.70
C VAL A 441 -11.30 15.65 -11.71
N ALA A 442 -11.96 16.80 -11.56
CA ALA A 442 -13.10 16.97 -10.65
C ALA A 442 -14.23 15.95 -10.88
N SER A 443 -14.42 15.52 -12.13
CA SER A 443 -15.43 14.52 -12.53
C SER A 443 -15.00 13.07 -12.29
N ASN A 444 -13.74 12.81 -11.94
CA ASN A 444 -13.21 11.47 -11.74
C ASN A 444 -13.51 10.96 -10.31
N TYR A 445 -14.16 9.81 -10.20
CA TYR A 445 -14.52 9.17 -8.92
C TYR A 445 -13.73 7.88 -8.62
N THR A 446 -12.75 7.55 -9.45
CA THR A 446 -12.01 6.27 -9.40
C THR A 446 -10.61 6.43 -8.85
N LEU A 447 -9.94 7.56 -9.14
CA LEU A 447 -8.57 7.82 -8.73
C LEU A 447 -8.48 7.98 -7.21
N LEU A 448 -7.72 7.10 -6.56
CA LEU A 448 -7.47 7.03 -5.12
C LEU A 448 -6.03 7.40 -4.74
N SER A 449 -5.13 7.45 -5.70
CA SER A 449 -3.73 7.79 -5.48
C SER A 449 -3.14 8.39 -6.74
N ILE A 450 -2.45 9.52 -6.59
CA ILE A 450 -1.59 10.09 -7.61
C ILE A 450 -0.20 10.34 -7.02
N LYS A 451 0.84 9.96 -7.74
CA LYS A 451 2.23 10.33 -7.43
C LYS A 451 2.85 10.95 -8.66
N ALA A 452 3.03 12.27 -8.65
CA ALA A 452 3.74 12.98 -9.71
C ALA A 452 5.08 13.48 -9.18
N TYR A 453 6.17 13.02 -9.77
CA TYR A 453 7.52 13.40 -9.36
C TYR A 453 8.03 14.56 -10.23
N ARG A 454 8.93 15.38 -9.69
CA ARG A 454 9.47 16.58 -10.37
C ARG A 454 8.39 17.62 -10.71
N CYS A 455 7.26 17.62 -10.02
CA CYS A 455 6.30 18.72 -10.05
C CYS A 455 6.73 19.82 -9.07
N VAL A 456 6.28 21.06 -9.28
CA VAL A 456 6.26 22.04 -8.19
C VAL A 456 5.24 21.56 -7.18
N GLU A 457 5.74 21.02 -6.06
CA GLU A 457 4.89 20.68 -4.94
C GLU A 457 4.21 21.97 -4.41
N TYR A 458 2.98 21.86 -3.93
CA TYR A 458 2.22 22.96 -3.32
C TYR A 458 1.69 24.06 -4.27
N CYS A 459 1.57 23.82 -5.58
CA CYS A 459 0.80 24.70 -6.46
C CYS A 459 -0.72 24.42 -6.40
N ILE A 460 -1.54 25.41 -6.78
CA ILE A 460 -3.01 25.34 -6.70
C ILE A 460 -3.55 24.18 -7.54
N GLU A 461 -2.96 23.94 -8.71
CA GLU A 461 -3.32 22.84 -9.61
C GLU A 461 -3.09 21.48 -8.97
N PHE A 462 -1.95 21.29 -8.28
CA PHE A 462 -1.66 20.04 -7.60
C PHE A 462 -2.64 19.80 -6.44
N PHE A 463 -2.95 20.84 -5.66
CA PHE A 463 -3.95 20.75 -4.59
C PHE A 463 -5.33 20.36 -5.10
N ALA A 464 -5.76 20.88 -6.25
CA ALA A 464 -7.03 20.51 -6.85
C ALA A 464 -7.10 19.01 -7.21
N VAL A 465 -6.00 18.43 -7.72
CA VAL A 465 -5.92 16.99 -7.99
C VAL A 465 -5.94 16.19 -6.67
N GLU A 466 -5.17 16.60 -5.66
CA GLU A 466 -5.15 15.93 -4.36
C GLU A 466 -6.49 16.02 -3.61
N ASP A 467 -7.22 17.13 -3.73
CA ASP A 467 -8.56 17.28 -3.17
C ASP A 467 -9.52 16.24 -3.75
N VAL A 468 -9.45 15.99 -5.06
CA VAL A 468 -10.25 14.94 -5.70
C VAL A 468 -9.85 13.55 -5.20
N VAL A 469 -8.55 13.27 -5.10
CA VAL A 469 -8.06 12.00 -4.56
C VAL A 469 -8.55 11.80 -3.11
N ARG A 470 -8.46 12.82 -2.26
CA ARG A 470 -8.97 12.81 -0.89
C ARG A 470 -10.48 12.61 -0.84
N ARG A 471 -11.23 13.30 -1.70
CA ARG A 471 -12.69 13.12 -1.83
C ARG A 471 -13.03 11.68 -2.19
N ASN A 472 -12.38 11.12 -3.21
CA ASN A 472 -12.65 9.77 -3.69
C ASN A 472 -12.30 8.72 -2.62
N LEU A 473 -11.17 8.88 -1.92
CA LEU A 473 -10.79 8.02 -0.80
C LEU A 473 -11.83 8.07 0.34
N SER A 474 -12.34 9.26 0.66
CA SER A 474 -13.42 9.42 1.64
C SER A 474 -14.72 8.75 1.18
N LEU A 475 -15.11 8.91 -0.08
CA LEU A 475 -16.32 8.28 -0.65
C LEU A 475 -16.22 6.75 -0.61
N VAL A 476 -15.11 6.19 -1.10
CA VAL A 476 -14.85 4.75 -1.08
C VAL A 476 -14.82 4.20 0.35
N THR A 477 -14.21 4.92 1.29
CA THR A 477 -14.20 4.52 2.70
C THR A 477 -15.61 4.52 3.30
N ARG A 478 -16.44 5.53 3.02
CA ARG A 478 -17.84 5.57 3.46
C ARG A 478 -18.68 4.47 2.80
N GLY A 479 -18.48 4.24 1.51
CA GLY A 479 -19.15 3.15 0.78
C GLY A 479 -18.80 1.78 1.35
N ALA A 480 -17.52 1.53 1.66
CA ALA A 480 -17.11 0.29 2.31
C ALA A 480 -17.73 0.15 3.72
N ASN A 481 -17.79 1.23 4.50
CA ASN A 481 -18.48 1.21 5.80
C ASN A 481 -19.99 0.89 5.67
N PHE A 482 -20.66 1.36 4.61
CA PHE A 482 -22.05 0.99 4.32
C PHE A 482 -22.20 -0.51 4.10
N VAL A 483 -21.32 -1.08 3.26
CA VAL A 483 -21.26 -2.52 2.97
C VAL A 483 -21.04 -3.33 4.24
N LEU A 484 -20.28 -2.79 5.19
CA LEU A 484 -19.99 -3.40 6.49
C LEU A 484 -21.03 -3.07 7.58
N GLY A 485 -22.17 -2.49 7.20
CA GLY A 485 -23.34 -2.36 8.07
C GLY A 485 -23.64 -0.96 8.60
N LYS A 486 -22.85 0.08 8.27
CA LYS A 486 -23.21 1.47 8.62
C LYS A 486 -24.28 2.02 7.67
N ARG A 487 -25.54 1.81 8.02
CA ARG A 487 -26.73 2.11 7.18
C ARG A 487 -27.26 3.55 7.28
N HIS A 488 -26.40 4.57 7.32
CA HIS A 488 -26.86 5.97 7.31
C HIS A 488 -26.73 6.63 5.92
N LYS A 489 -27.51 7.68 5.67
CA LYS A 489 -27.65 8.37 4.38
C LYS A 489 -26.33 8.68 3.67
N TYR A 490 -25.38 9.32 4.36
CA TYR A 490 -24.10 9.67 3.73
C TYR A 490 -23.24 8.46 3.31
N CYS A 491 -23.35 7.34 4.03
CA CYS A 491 -22.68 6.09 3.68
C CYS A 491 -23.37 5.39 2.52
N ALA A 492 -24.71 5.38 2.52
CA ALA A 492 -25.53 4.89 1.43
C ALA A 492 -25.30 5.67 0.12
N ALA A 493 -25.36 7.00 0.17
CA ALA A 493 -25.09 7.88 -0.97
C ALA A 493 -23.67 7.68 -1.53
N ALA A 494 -22.67 7.53 -0.66
CA ALA A 494 -21.31 7.25 -1.09
C ALA A 494 -21.20 5.86 -1.76
N ALA A 495 -21.82 4.82 -1.17
CA ALA A 495 -21.83 3.48 -1.73
C ALA A 495 -22.50 3.44 -3.11
N GLU A 496 -23.65 4.08 -3.27
CA GLU A 496 -24.36 4.18 -4.54
C GLU A 496 -23.55 4.94 -5.59
N LEU A 497 -22.85 5.99 -5.19
CA LEU A 497 -22.02 6.81 -6.07
C LEU A 497 -20.77 6.08 -6.58
N VAL A 498 -20.10 5.30 -5.72
CA VAL A 498 -18.82 4.64 -6.07
C VAL A 498 -18.94 3.13 -6.30
N GLN A 499 -20.16 2.60 -6.40
CA GLN A 499 -20.42 1.15 -6.57
C GLN A 499 -19.70 0.52 -7.77
N PHE A 500 -19.37 1.30 -8.80
CA PHE A 500 -18.65 0.84 -9.98
C PHE A 500 -17.12 0.83 -9.83
N SER A 501 -16.60 1.46 -8.79
CA SER A 501 -15.16 1.64 -8.59
C SER A 501 -14.53 0.36 -8.01
N SER A 502 -13.49 -0.15 -8.65
CA SER A 502 -12.63 -1.20 -8.11
C SER A 502 -12.02 -0.81 -6.75
N GLY A 503 -11.86 0.49 -6.50
CA GLY A 503 -11.44 1.03 -5.22
C GLY A 503 -12.36 0.67 -4.06
N LEU A 504 -13.68 0.53 -4.30
CA LEU A 504 -14.63 0.07 -3.28
C LEU A 504 -14.32 -1.37 -2.86
N VAL A 505 -14.01 -2.24 -3.82
CA VAL A 505 -13.62 -3.63 -3.58
C VAL A 505 -12.34 -3.67 -2.76
N GLU A 506 -11.29 -2.94 -3.17
CA GLU A 506 -10.01 -2.86 -2.44
C GLU A 506 -10.23 -2.41 -0.99
N LYS A 507 -11.08 -1.40 -0.77
CA LYS A 507 -11.34 -0.88 0.57
C LYS A 507 -12.18 -1.82 1.44
N VAL A 508 -13.12 -2.58 0.85
CA VAL A 508 -13.86 -3.62 1.59
C VAL A 508 -12.93 -4.78 1.97
N GLN A 509 -12.05 -5.21 1.06
CA GLN A 509 -11.02 -6.22 1.38
C GLN A 509 -10.13 -5.76 2.54
N GLU A 510 -9.70 -4.49 2.53
CA GLU A 510 -8.88 -3.90 3.58
C GLU A 510 -9.61 -3.87 4.94
N LEU A 511 -10.84 -3.37 4.97
CA LEU A 511 -11.58 -3.16 6.23
C LEU A 511 -12.18 -4.46 6.80
N ALA A 512 -12.58 -5.39 5.95
CA ALA A 512 -13.19 -6.65 6.37
C ALA A 512 -12.20 -7.83 6.43
N LEU A 513 -10.98 -7.65 5.91
CA LEU A 513 -9.94 -8.69 5.83
C LEU A 513 -10.37 -9.93 5.02
N VAL A 514 -11.21 -9.71 4.01
CA VAL A 514 -11.73 -10.74 3.10
C VAL A 514 -11.00 -10.71 1.75
N ASP A 515 -11.17 -11.75 0.94
CA ASP A 515 -10.64 -11.71 -0.43
C ASP A 515 -11.58 -11.01 -1.42
N GLU A 516 -11.13 -10.84 -2.67
CA GLU A 516 -11.83 -10.05 -3.68
C GLU A 516 -13.23 -10.61 -4.00
N ASN A 517 -13.38 -11.92 -4.12
CA ASN A 517 -14.66 -12.55 -4.45
C ASN A 517 -15.66 -12.37 -3.31
N GLU A 518 -15.19 -12.53 -2.07
CA GLU A 518 -16.01 -12.28 -0.89
C GLU A 518 -16.37 -10.79 -0.78
N ALA A 519 -15.43 -9.87 -1.00
CA ALA A 519 -15.71 -8.43 -1.03
C ALA A 519 -16.76 -8.06 -2.08
N VAL A 520 -16.65 -8.58 -3.31
CA VAL A 520 -17.63 -8.37 -4.39
C VAL A 520 -19.00 -8.91 -3.97
N SER A 521 -19.06 -10.08 -3.34
CA SER A 521 -20.31 -10.66 -2.82
C SER A 521 -20.93 -9.81 -1.71
N LEU A 522 -20.12 -9.31 -0.77
CA LEU A 522 -20.57 -8.39 0.29
C LEU A 522 -21.15 -7.12 -0.31
N ILE A 523 -20.45 -6.51 -1.27
CA ILE A 523 -20.90 -5.32 -1.98
C ILE A 523 -22.24 -5.60 -2.67
N ALA A 524 -22.31 -6.65 -3.50
CA ALA A 524 -23.53 -7.01 -4.22
C ALA A 524 -24.72 -7.24 -3.29
N ARG A 525 -24.52 -7.95 -2.17
CA ARG A 525 -25.55 -8.18 -1.16
C ARG A 525 -25.98 -6.88 -0.47
N SER A 526 -25.04 -5.99 -0.16
CA SER A 526 -25.35 -4.71 0.47
C SER A 526 -26.11 -3.78 -0.48
N LEU A 527 -25.75 -3.74 -1.76
CA LEU A 527 -26.39 -2.87 -2.75
C LEU A 527 -27.82 -3.29 -3.09
N LYS A 528 -28.23 -4.54 -2.81
CA LYS A 528 -29.63 -4.98 -2.92
C LYS A 528 -30.59 -4.15 -2.07
N SER A 529 -30.12 -3.55 -0.98
CA SER A 529 -30.96 -2.66 -0.16
C SER A 529 -31.46 -1.45 -0.94
N PHE A 530 -30.74 -1.06 -2.00
CA PHE A 530 -31.24 0.00 -2.84
C PHE A 530 -32.45 -0.48 -3.61
N SER A 531 -32.54 -1.73 -4.07
CA SER A 531 -33.62 -2.24 -4.92
C SER A 531 -35.01 -2.22 -4.25
N ASP A 532 -35.07 -2.29 -2.93
CA ASP A 532 -36.31 -2.19 -2.16
C ASP A 532 -36.72 -0.72 -1.97
N LEU A 533 -38.00 -0.40 -2.21
CA LEU A 533 -38.51 0.98 -2.12
C LEU A 533 -38.43 1.53 -0.69
N ASP A 534 -38.88 0.73 0.28
CA ASP A 534 -39.02 1.16 1.67
C ASP A 534 -37.65 1.32 2.31
N GLU A 535 -36.74 0.36 2.07
CA GLU A 535 -35.35 0.44 2.54
C GLU A 535 -34.61 1.62 1.90
N PHE A 536 -34.80 1.87 0.59
CA PHE A 536 -34.23 3.06 -0.07
C PHE A 536 -34.73 4.37 0.55
N MET A 537 -36.05 4.49 0.77
CA MET A 537 -36.65 5.71 1.31
C MET A 537 -36.24 5.93 2.78
N CYS A 538 -36.03 4.86 3.54
CA CYS A 538 -35.44 4.92 4.88
C CYS A 538 -33.98 5.38 4.84
N LEU A 539 -33.16 4.81 3.95
CA LEU A 539 -31.75 5.21 3.79
C LEU A 539 -31.61 6.66 3.34
N ALA A 540 -32.51 7.15 2.50
CA ALA A 540 -32.56 8.53 2.06
C ALA A 540 -33.08 9.51 3.12
N GLY A 541 -33.64 9.00 4.22
CA GLY A 541 -34.20 9.80 5.31
C GLY A 541 -35.57 10.41 5.00
N VAL A 542 -36.30 9.89 4.00
CA VAL A 542 -37.63 10.38 3.61
C VAL A 542 -38.71 9.84 4.56
N VAL A 543 -38.61 8.56 4.92
CA VAL A 543 -39.55 7.88 5.83
C VAL A 543 -38.79 7.11 6.90
N LYS A 544 -39.48 6.75 7.99
CA LYS A 544 -38.90 5.93 9.06
C LYS A 544 -39.00 4.42 8.79
N CYS A 545 -40.02 3.98 8.03
CA CYS A 545 -40.30 2.57 7.82
C CYS A 545 -40.74 2.25 6.38
N SER A 546 -41.82 2.84 5.90
CA SER A 546 -42.36 2.53 4.56
C SER A 546 -43.12 3.70 3.94
N VAL A 547 -43.25 3.67 2.61
CA VAL A 547 -44.07 4.61 1.84
C VAL A 547 -45.48 4.05 1.69
N VAL A 548 -46.46 4.72 2.29
CA VAL A 548 -47.87 4.36 2.20
C VAL A 548 -48.71 5.58 1.80
N CYS A 549 -49.72 5.38 0.96
CA CYS A 549 -50.73 6.40 0.70
C CYS A 549 -51.64 6.51 1.92
N ASP A 550 -51.93 7.74 2.35
CA ASP A 550 -52.87 7.98 3.43
C ASP A 550 -54.31 7.68 2.96
N LYS A 551 -55.05 6.90 3.74
CA LYS A 551 -56.40 6.47 3.36
C LYS A 551 -57.39 7.60 3.63
N ARG A 552 -57.92 8.19 2.56
CA ARG A 552 -58.96 9.23 2.68
C ARG A 552 -60.29 8.64 3.13
N ALA A 553 -60.98 9.38 3.98
CA ALA A 553 -62.32 9.05 4.45
C ALA A 553 -63.39 9.09 3.34
N ASP A 554 -63.15 9.81 2.23
CA ASP A 554 -64.10 9.99 1.13
C ASP A 554 -63.93 8.99 -0.02
N GLY A 555 -62.94 8.09 0.04
CA GLY A 555 -62.70 7.04 -0.95
C GLY A 555 -62.27 7.52 -2.35
N LYS A 556 -62.03 8.82 -2.55
CA LYS A 556 -61.67 9.38 -3.86
C LYS A 556 -60.16 9.30 -4.11
N LYS A 557 -59.77 8.64 -5.21
CA LYS A 557 -58.39 8.59 -5.69
C LYS A 557 -57.91 9.97 -6.18
N GLN A 558 -56.71 10.39 -5.79
CA GLN A 558 -56.02 11.58 -6.27
C GLN A 558 -54.92 11.25 -7.28
N LEU A 559 -54.44 12.25 -8.02
CA LEU A 559 -53.32 12.12 -8.97
C LEU A 559 -52.03 11.63 -8.29
N VAL A 560 -51.92 11.78 -6.97
CA VAL A 560 -50.77 11.39 -6.13
C VAL A 560 -50.91 10.03 -5.44
N ASP A 561 -52.01 9.30 -5.66
CA ASP A 561 -52.18 7.91 -5.16
C ASP A 561 -51.36 6.92 -5.99
N LEU A 562 -50.05 7.14 -6.01
CA LEU A 562 -49.08 6.31 -6.68
C LEU A 562 -49.00 4.97 -5.97
N ASN A 563 -49.31 3.90 -6.70
CA ASN A 563 -49.08 2.56 -6.21
C ASN A 563 -47.57 2.25 -6.13
N HIS A 564 -47.23 1.10 -5.54
CA HIS A 564 -45.83 0.69 -5.36
C HIS A 564 -45.03 0.69 -6.69
N ASP A 565 -45.64 0.25 -7.79
CA ASP A 565 -44.99 0.19 -9.11
C ASP A 565 -44.66 1.59 -9.66
N CYS A 566 -45.54 2.56 -9.42
CA CYS A 566 -45.31 3.96 -9.76
C CYS A 566 -44.16 4.55 -8.96
N TRP A 567 -44.12 4.30 -7.65
CA TRP A 567 -43.00 4.73 -6.79
C TRP A 567 -41.68 4.10 -7.21
N MET A 568 -41.68 2.81 -7.53
CA MET A 568 -40.53 2.10 -8.06
C MET A 568 -40.07 2.68 -9.41
N HIS A 569 -40.98 3.16 -10.25
CA HIS A 569 -40.63 3.88 -11.48
C HIS A 569 -39.99 5.24 -11.20
N ILE A 570 -40.56 6.05 -10.30
CA ILE A 570 -39.98 7.35 -9.90
C ILE A 570 -38.58 7.14 -9.33
N ARG A 571 -38.42 6.15 -8.47
CA ARG A 571 -37.16 5.83 -7.81
C ARG A 571 -36.04 5.44 -8.79
N LYS A 572 -36.35 4.97 -10.02
CA LYS A 572 -35.31 4.75 -11.06
C LYS A 572 -34.57 6.03 -11.46
N TYR A 573 -35.17 7.20 -11.19
CA TYR A 573 -34.60 8.51 -11.49
C TYR A 573 -33.94 9.18 -10.27
N LEU A 574 -34.00 8.57 -9.08
CA LEU A 574 -33.51 9.15 -7.84
C LEU A 574 -32.30 8.36 -7.32
N LYS A 575 -31.25 9.07 -6.95
CA LYS A 575 -30.17 8.56 -6.08
C LYS A 575 -30.40 9.04 -4.65
N VAL A 576 -29.87 8.31 -3.68
CA VAL A 576 -29.90 8.69 -2.26
C VAL A 576 -29.29 10.07 -2.05
N GLY A 577 -28.24 10.39 -2.80
CA GLY A 577 -27.57 11.69 -2.76
C GLY A 577 -28.37 12.85 -3.35
N ASP A 578 -29.39 12.59 -4.16
CA ASP A 578 -30.21 13.63 -4.80
C ASP A 578 -31.29 14.17 -3.83
N ILE A 579 -31.60 13.41 -2.78
CA ILE A 579 -32.62 13.74 -1.78
C ILE A 579 -31.99 14.66 -0.73
N LEU A 580 -32.43 15.91 -0.68
CA LEU A 580 -31.95 16.90 0.29
C LEU A 580 -32.36 16.53 1.72
N ASP A 581 -31.54 16.88 2.69
CA ASP A 581 -31.94 16.85 4.10
C ASP A 581 -32.98 17.95 4.34
N SER A 582 -33.96 17.70 5.21
CA SER A 582 -34.89 18.75 5.63
C SER A 582 -34.10 19.87 6.31
N ILE A 583 -34.23 21.09 5.79
CA ILE A 583 -33.61 22.31 6.32
C ILE A 583 -34.00 22.52 7.79
#